data_AF-A0A838FWW8-F1
#
_entry.id   AF-A0A838FWW8-F1
#
_cell.length_a   1.000
_cell.length_b   1.000
_cell.length_c   1.000
_cell.angle_alpha   90.00
_cell.angle_beta   90.00
_cell.angle_gamma   90.00
#
_symmetry.space_group_name_H-M   'P 1'
#
loop_
_entity.id
_entity.type
_entity.pdbx_description
1 polymer ?
#
loop_
_entity_poly.entity_id
_entity_poly.type
_entity_poly.pdbx_seq_one_letter_code
_entity_poly.pdbx_strand_id
1 'polypeptide(L)' 'REEVNRVAEVVKRAGGKVLEGPALQVDYTPDYYAFFFEDPDGNKLEISYRSEPAR' A
#
# COMPACT_ATOMS: atom_id res chain seq x y z
N ARG A 1 4.83 8.20 -1.26
CA ARG A 1 3.34 8.19 -1.38
C ARG A 1 2.90 8.01 -2.82
N GLU A 2 3.45 8.77 -3.76
CA GLU A 2 3.13 8.65 -5.20
C GLU A 2 3.34 7.25 -5.76
N GLU A 3 4.43 6.58 -5.39
CA GLU A 3 4.71 5.19 -5.79
C GLU A 3 3.66 4.19 -5.29
N VAL A 4 3.18 4.39 -4.06
CA VAL A 4 2.10 3.57 -3.48
C VAL A 4 0.81 3.74 -4.29
N ASN A 5 0.49 4.98 -4.70
CA ASN A 5 -0.65 5.25 -5.58
C ASN A 5 -0.48 4.65 -6.98
N ARG A 6 0.73 4.75 -7.56
CA ARG A 6 1.03 4.18 -8.87
C ARG A 6 0.82 2.68 -8.87
N VAL A 7 1.33 1.98 -7.85
CA VAL A 7 1.15 0.53 -7.71
C VAL A 7 -0.31 0.16 -7.48
N ALA A 8 -1.07 0.92 -6.69
CA ALA A 8 -2.50 0.69 -6.53
C ALA A 8 -3.26 0.70 -7.86
N GLU A 9 -2.93 1.64 -8.77
CA GLU A 9 -3.53 1.67 -10.11
C GLU A 9 -3.09 0.50 -10.99
N VAL A 10 -1.83 0.07 -10.90
CA VAL A 10 -1.35 -1.13 -11.61
C VAL A 10 -2.09 -2.37 -11.13
N VAL A 11 -2.24 -2.55 -9.82
CA VAL A 11 -2.91 -3.71 -9.21
C VAL A 11 -4.38 -3.77 -9.64
N LYS A 12 -5.10 -2.63 -9.62
CA LYS A 12 -6.48 -2.56 -10.12
C LYS A 12 -6.59 -2.96 -11.58
N ARG A 13 -5.68 -2.48 -12.44
CA ARG A 13 -5.67 -2.82 -13.88
C ARG A 13 -5.31 -4.28 -14.14
N ALA A 14 -4.49 -4.88 -13.28
CA ALA A 14 -4.10 -6.28 -13.37
C ALA A 14 -5.16 -7.25 -12.80
N GLY A 15 -6.24 -6.75 -12.19
CA GLY A 15 -7.27 -7.58 -11.56
C GLY A 15 -6.88 -8.08 -10.16
N GLY A 16 -5.85 -7.50 -9.54
CA GLY A 16 -5.50 -7.80 -8.16
C GLY A 16 -6.57 -7.30 -7.19
N LYS A 17 -6.73 -8.00 -6.08
CA LYS A 17 -7.78 -7.70 -5.10
C LYS A 17 -7.25 -6.68 -4.08
N VAL A 18 -7.93 -5.55 -3.98
CA VAL A 18 -7.62 -4.53 -2.96
C VAL A 18 -8.09 -5.03 -1.59
N LEU A 19 -7.18 -5.04 -0.62
CA LEU A 19 -7.52 -5.31 0.78
C LEU A 19 -7.73 -4.00 1.53
N GLU A 20 -6.77 -3.06 1.43
CA GLU A 20 -6.80 -1.81 2.15
C GLU A 20 -5.90 -0.75 1.49
N GLY A 21 -6.27 0.53 1.64
CA GLY A 21 -5.53 1.66 1.09
C GLY A 21 -5.70 1.82 -0.43
N PRO A 22 -4.88 2.66 -1.09
CA PRO A 22 -3.72 3.39 -0.55
C PRO A 22 -4.14 4.52 0.41
N ALA A 23 -3.67 4.47 1.66
CA ALA A 23 -4.08 5.43 2.71
C ALA A 23 -2.99 5.64 3.77
N LEU A 24 -3.14 6.73 4.55
CA LEU A 24 -2.39 6.95 5.78
C LEU A 24 -2.90 6.02 6.88
N GLN A 25 -1.98 5.32 7.50
CA GLN A 25 -2.20 4.30 8.51
C GLN A 25 -1.77 4.85 9.87
N VAL A 26 -2.50 5.89 10.31
CA VAL A 26 -2.16 6.70 11.49
C VAL A 26 -2.15 5.92 12.79
N ASP A 27 -2.87 4.79 12.85
CA ASP A 27 -2.89 3.89 14.00
C ASP A 27 -1.55 3.17 14.22
N TYR A 28 -0.72 3.06 13.17
CA TYR A 28 0.62 2.46 13.27
C TYR A 28 1.68 3.51 13.52
N THR A 29 1.80 4.49 12.61
CA THR A 29 2.65 5.67 12.77
C THR A 29 2.08 6.83 11.93
N PRO A 30 2.32 8.11 12.32
CA PRO A 30 1.72 9.26 11.65
C PRO A 30 2.08 9.41 10.17
N ASP A 31 3.19 8.83 9.74
CA ASP A 31 3.74 8.97 8.39
C ASP A 31 3.66 7.70 7.55
N TYR A 32 3.07 6.62 8.09
CA TYR A 32 2.91 5.38 7.37
C TYR A 32 1.82 5.49 6.30
N TYR A 33 2.23 5.52 5.03
CA TYR A 33 1.32 5.50 3.90
C TYR A 33 1.44 4.17 3.18
N ALA A 34 0.40 3.34 3.21
CA ALA A 34 0.48 1.96 2.74
C ALA A 34 -0.72 1.55 1.87
N PHE A 35 -0.49 0.50 1.09
CA PHE A 35 -1.47 -0.18 0.26
C PHE A 35 -1.28 -1.70 0.37
N PHE A 36 -2.38 -2.41 0.61
CA PHE A 36 -2.43 -3.84 0.80
C PHE A 36 -3.32 -4.48 -0.26
N PHE A 37 -2.83 -5.55 -0.87
CA PHE A 37 -3.55 -6.24 -1.94
C PHE A 37 -3.20 -7.73 -1.99
N GLU A 38 -4.03 -8.51 -2.67
CA GLU A 38 -3.78 -9.91 -3.00
C GLU A 38 -3.49 -10.06 -4.50
N ASP A 39 -2.50 -10.88 -4.82
CA ASP A 39 -2.27 -11.38 -6.19
C ASP A 39 -3.24 -12.53 -6.52
N PRO A 40 -3.26 -13.02 -7.78
CA PRO A 40 -4.13 -14.13 -8.17
C PRO A 40 -3.87 -15.46 -7.44
N ASP A 41 -2.67 -15.66 -6.89
CA ASP A 41 -2.30 -16.85 -6.13
C ASP A 41 -2.72 -16.74 -4.65
N GLY A 42 -3.28 -15.59 -4.25
CA GLY A 42 -3.72 -15.31 -2.89
C GLY A 42 -2.62 -14.80 -1.96
N ASN A 43 -1.46 -14.43 -2.50
CA ASN A 43 -0.38 -13.83 -1.70
C ASN A 43 -0.76 -12.42 -1.29
N LYS A 44 -0.66 -12.14 0.01
CA LYS A 44 -0.88 -10.81 0.56
C LYS A 44 0.39 -9.98 0.45
N LEU A 45 0.31 -8.90 -0.29
CA LEU A 45 1.43 -8.01 -0.57
C LEU A 45 1.14 -6.61 0.00
N GLU A 46 2.22 -5.96 0.43
CA GLU A 46 2.21 -4.58 0.90
C GLU A 46 3.20 -3.75 0.09
N ILE A 47 2.79 -2.54 -0.27
CA ILE A 47 3.73 -1.47 -0.59
C ILE A 47 3.49 -0.29 0.33
N SER A 48 4.58 0.26 0.89
CA SER A 48 4.49 1.36 1.83
C SER A 48 5.53 2.45 1.58
N TYR A 49 5.19 3.66 2.01
CA TYR A 49 6.05 4.82 2.09
C TYR A 49 6.07 5.27 3.55
N ARG A 50 7.29 5.44 4.08
CA ARG A 50 7.57 6.01 5.40
C ARG A 50 8.59 7.11 5.18
N SER A 51 8.40 8.27 5.81
CA SER A 51 9.51 9.22 5.95
C SER A 51 10.52 8.61 6.92
N GLU A 52 11.79 9.02 6.88
CA GLU A 52 12.78 8.50 7.82
C GLU A 52 12.25 8.56 9.26
N PRO A 53 12.48 7.52 10.09
CA PRO A 53 12.14 7.60 11.49
C PRO A 53 12.83 8.84 12.07
N ALA A 54 12.06 9.70 12.74
CA ALA A 54 12.65 10.76 13.53
C ALA A 54 13.70 10.11 14.45
N ARG A 55 14.97 10.46 14.24
CA ARG A 55 16.09 10.04 15.09
C ARG A 55 15.89 10.51 16.53
#